data_AF-A0A258TXP4-F1
#
_entry.id   AF-A0A258TXP4-F1
#
_cell.length_a   1.000
_cell.length_b   1.000
_cell.length_c   1.000
_cell.angle_alpha   90.00
_cell.angle_beta   90.00
_cell.angle_gamma   90.00
#
_symmetry.space_group_name_H-M   'P 1'
#
loop_
_entity.id
_entity.type
_entity.pdbx_description
1 polymer ?
#
loop_
_entity_poly.entity_id
_entity_poly.type
_entity_poly.pdbx_seq_one_letter_code
_entity_poly.pdbx_strand_id
1 'polypeptide(L)'
;MPTFDLKTIIFMSMLLTFMLSMLLAITRSHHKDTSGPGYWAVGNLVIGLGMVILFSKFESTQWHILPGVVLIGLGLGLFINGIQAFSGKTVRRFLPILIAAVLTFLNIYLIQHHHDLRMVVIGNALIFSIVYLLGARLTFGKDDGLVGNLYWIASS
;
A
#
# COMPACT_ATOMS: atom_id res chain seq x y z
N MET A 1 -26.79 18.88 -7.50
CA MET A 1 -25.68 17.98 -7.91
C MET A 1 -25.27 17.20 -6.68
N PRO A 2 -25.08 15.87 -6.75
CA PRO A 2 -24.54 15.12 -5.62
C PRO A 2 -23.14 15.66 -5.30
N THR A 3 -22.92 16.10 -4.08
CA THR A 3 -21.62 16.53 -3.58
C THR A 3 -20.73 15.32 -3.40
N PHE A 4 -19.55 15.32 -4.03
CA PHE A 4 -18.57 14.25 -3.86
C PHE A 4 -18.14 14.15 -2.39
N ASP A 5 -18.53 13.07 -1.72
CA ASP A 5 -18.23 12.86 -0.30
C ASP A 5 -16.97 11.99 -0.14
N LEU A 6 -15.83 12.67 -0.06
CA LEU A 6 -14.52 12.07 0.13
C LEU A 6 -14.45 11.22 1.42
N LYS A 7 -15.15 11.62 2.49
CA LYS A 7 -15.14 10.90 3.77
C LYS A 7 -15.76 9.52 3.59
N THR A 8 -16.92 9.42 2.92
CA THR A 8 -17.55 8.14 2.60
C THR A 8 -16.68 7.26 1.69
N ILE A 9 -16.01 7.82 0.69
CA ILE A 9 -15.14 7.04 -0.21
C ILE A 9 -13.95 6.45 0.54
N ILE A 10 -13.29 7.25 1.39
CA ILE A 10 -12.19 6.76 2.22
C ILE A 10 -12.70 5.65 3.16
N PHE A 11 -13.85 5.85 3.79
CA PHE A 11 -14.46 4.86 4.65
C PHE A 11 -14.77 3.53 3.96
N MET A 12 -15.40 3.58 2.79
CA MET A 12 -15.68 2.39 1.99
C MET A 12 -14.40 1.70 1.52
N SER A 13 -13.37 2.47 1.15
CA SER A 13 -12.06 1.93 0.74
C SER A 13 -11.37 1.20 1.91
N MET A 14 -11.45 1.75 3.13
CA MET A 14 -10.95 1.10 4.34
C MET A 14 -11.62 -0.25 4.57
N LEU A 15 -12.96 -0.30 4.54
CA LEU A 15 -13.70 -1.54 4.71
C LEU A 15 -13.33 -2.58 3.66
N LEU A 16 -13.23 -2.16 2.40
CA LEU A 16 -12.81 -3.03 1.31
C LEU A 16 -11.40 -3.62 1.56
N THR A 17 -10.43 -2.81 1.98
CA THR A 17 -9.08 -3.30 2.31
C THR A 17 -9.09 -4.30 3.47
N PHE A 18 -9.88 -4.08 4.52
CA PHE A 18 -10.00 -5.06 5.62
C PHE A 18 -10.66 -6.37 5.17
N MET A 19 -11.72 -6.29 4.35
CA MET A 19 -12.37 -7.48 3.79
C MET A 19 -11.41 -8.26 2.89
N LEU A 20 -10.67 -7.58 2.03
CA LEU A 20 -9.69 -8.19 1.15
C LEU A 20 -8.55 -8.85 1.96
N SER A 21 -8.09 -8.19 3.03
CA SER A 21 -7.14 -8.77 3.98
C SER A 21 -7.64 -10.10 4.55
N MET A 22 -8.89 -10.15 5.01
CA MET A 22 -9.48 -11.38 5.55
C MET A 22 -9.60 -12.48 4.50
N LEU A 23 -10.09 -12.16 3.30
CA LEU A 23 -10.20 -13.12 2.19
C LEU A 23 -8.85 -13.73 1.83
N LEU A 24 -7.80 -12.90 1.75
CA LEU A 24 -6.44 -13.35 1.43
C LEU A 24 -5.81 -14.15 2.56
N ALA A 25 -6.11 -13.81 3.83
CA ALA A 25 -5.68 -14.60 4.98
C ALA A 25 -6.31 -16.01 4.97
N ILE A 26 -7.60 -16.10 4.64
CA ILE A 26 -8.30 -17.39 4.44
C ILE A 26 -7.72 -18.14 3.25
N THR A 27 -7.44 -17.45 2.15
CA THR A 27 -6.80 -18.05 0.97
C THR A 27 -5.45 -18.65 1.33
N ARG A 28 -4.63 -17.92 2.11
CA ARG A 28 -3.34 -18.38 2.61
C ARG A 28 -3.45 -19.58 3.55
N SER A 29 -4.50 -19.64 4.39
CA SER A 29 -4.69 -20.77 5.31
C SER A 29 -5.05 -22.07 4.58
N HIS A 30 -5.81 -21.97 3.49
CA HIS A 30 -6.20 -23.11 2.65
C HIS A 30 -5.11 -23.50 1.64
N HIS A 31 -4.35 -22.53 1.12
CA HIS A 31 -3.31 -22.75 0.11
C HIS A 31 -1.91 -22.41 0.67
N LYS A 32 -1.41 -23.28 1.56
CA LYS A 32 -0.11 -23.09 2.23
C LYS A 32 1.10 -23.14 1.29
N ASP A 33 0.93 -23.67 0.09
CA ASP A 33 2.00 -23.75 -0.91
C ASP A 33 2.15 -22.46 -1.73
N THR A 34 1.13 -21.59 -1.75
CA THR A 34 1.18 -20.31 -2.48
C THR A 34 1.64 -19.18 -1.57
N SER A 35 2.82 -18.62 -1.85
CA SER A 35 3.54 -17.72 -0.92
C SER A 35 3.26 -16.21 -1.06
N GLY A 36 2.34 -15.77 -1.93
CA GLY A 36 1.93 -14.37 -2.09
C GLY A 36 0.80 -13.87 -1.16
N PRO A 37 -0.34 -14.59 -1.05
CA PRO A 37 -1.54 -14.10 -0.36
C PRO A 37 -1.33 -13.67 1.10
N GLY A 38 -0.40 -14.29 1.81
CA GLY A 38 -0.08 -13.89 3.19
C GLY A 38 0.50 -12.48 3.30
N TYR A 39 1.39 -12.10 2.36
CA TYR A 39 1.96 -10.75 2.33
C TYR A 39 0.91 -9.70 1.96
N TRP A 40 0.03 -10.02 1.00
CA TRP A 40 -1.07 -9.13 0.60
C TRP A 40 -2.13 -8.98 1.68
N ALA A 41 -2.40 -10.03 2.45
CA ALA A 41 -3.29 -9.94 3.60
C ALA A 41 -2.76 -8.93 4.62
N VAL A 42 -1.53 -9.10 5.09
CA VAL A 42 -0.90 -8.17 6.03
C VAL A 42 -0.75 -6.77 5.43
N GLY A 43 -0.39 -6.68 4.15
CA GLY A 43 -0.29 -5.41 3.43
C GLY A 43 -1.60 -4.63 3.42
N ASN A 44 -2.72 -5.28 3.10
CA ASN A 44 -4.05 -4.69 3.13
C ASN A 44 -4.46 -4.26 4.54
N LEU A 45 -4.19 -5.09 5.55
CA LEU A 45 -4.45 -4.75 6.95
C LEU A 45 -3.72 -3.47 7.37
N VAL A 46 -2.43 -3.39 7.04
CA VAL A 46 -1.57 -2.25 7.39
C VAL A 46 -2.00 -0.98 6.64
N ILE A 47 -2.36 -1.09 5.36
CA ILE A 47 -2.92 0.03 4.58
C ILE A 47 -4.23 0.52 5.20
N GLY A 48 -5.15 -0.39 5.52
CA GLY A 48 -6.43 -0.07 6.16
C GLY A 48 -6.23 0.67 7.48
N LEU A 49 -5.30 0.22 8.33
CA LEU A 49 -4.93 0.92 9.56
C LEU A 49 -4.36 2.33 9.29
N GLY A 50 -3.50 2.47 8.27
CA GLY A 50 -2.99 3.78 7.85
C GLY A 50 -4.09 4.74 7.43
N MET A 51 -5.06 4.25 6.65
CA MET A 51 -6.25 5.03 6.26
C MET A 51 -7.12 5.41 7.46
N VAL A 52 -7.30 4.53 8.46
CA VAL A 52 -8.05 4.85 9.70
C VAL A 52 -7.44 6.02 10.44
N ILE A 53 -6.10 6.07 10.53
CA ILE A 53 -5.39 7.19 11.16
C ILE A 53 -5.63 8.49 10.38
N LEU A 54 -5.50 8.46 9.05
CA LEU A 54 -5.73 9.63 8.20
C LEU A 54 -7.17 10.13 8.29
N PHE A 55 -8.14 9.21 8.31
CA PHE A 55 -9.56 9.53 8.42
C PHE A 55 -9.90 10.16 9.78
N SER A 56 -9.37 9.58 10.87
CA SER A 56 -9.64 10.05 12.24
C SER A 56 -9.04 11.42 12.56
N LYS A 57 -8.04 11.85 11.79
CA LYS A 57 -7.28 13.09 12.02
C LYS A 57 -7.33 14.05 10.84
N PHE A 58 -8.35 13.92 9.97
CA PHE A 58 -8.47 14.68 8.72
C PHE A 58 -8.43 16.22 8.93
N GLU A 59 -8.88 16.71 10.09
CA GLU A 59 -8.92 18.15 10.43
C GLU A 59 -7.79 18.56 11.40
N SER A 60 -6.77 17.72 11.60
CA SER A 60 -5.70 17.92 12.58
C SER A 60 -4.42 18.51 11.96
N THR A 61 -3.37 18.68 12.78
CA THR A 61 -2.08 19.19 12.32
C THR A 61 -1.40 18.23 11.34
N GLN A 62 -0.58 18.77 10.43
CA GLN A 62 0.12 18.02 9.37
C GLN A 62 0.93 16.81 9.90
N TRP A 63 1.43 16.90 11.13
CA TRP A 63 2.16 15.82 11.81
C TRP A 63 1.34 14.54 12.01
N HIS A 64 0.01 14.63 12.11
CA HIS A 64 -0.85 13.47 12.29
C HIS A 64 -1.00 12.62 11.02
N ILE A 65 -0.62 13.17 9.85
CA ILE A 65 -0.66 12.46 8.56
C ILE A 65 0.48 11.46 8.46
N LEU A 66 1.62 11.78 9.06
CA LEU A 66 2.86 11.00 8.97
C LEU A 66 2.66 9.52 9.32
N PRO A 67 2.11 9.14 10.49
CA PRO A 67 1.92 7.72 10.82
C PRO A 67 1.02 6.99 9.82
N GLY A 68 -0.04 7.64 9.33
CA GLY A 68 -0.95 7.03 8.36
C GLY A 68 -0.28 6.74 7.01
N VAL A 69 0.45 7.73 6.47
CA VAL A 69 1.20 7.61 5.21
C VAL A 69 2.30 6.56 5.29
N VAL A 70 3.04 6.52 6.40
CA VAL A 70 4.11 5.55 6.62
C VAL A 70 3.56 4.11 6.66
N LEU A 71 2.42 3.90 7.33
CA LEU A 71 1.74 2.60 7.30
C LEU A 71 1.29 2.22 5.89
N ILE A 72 0.69 3.14 5.14
CA ILE A 72 0.30 2.87 3.74
C ILE A 72 1.52 2.44 2.93
N GLY A 73 2.64 3.17 3.04
CA GLY A 73 3.89 2.82 2.36
C GLY A 73 4.46 1.46 2.76
N LEU A 74 4.42 1.11 4.06
CA LEU A 74 4.81 -0.22 4.55
C LEU A 74 3.96 -1.31 3.90
N GLY A 75 2.64 -1.13 3.85
CA GLY A 75 1.74 -2.08 3.24
C GLY A 75 1.99 -2.24 1.73
N LEU A 76 2.23 -1.15 1.01
CA LEU A 76 2.62 -1.21 -0.42
C LEU A 76 3.96 -1.96 -0.62
N GLY A 77 4.92 -1.79 0.29
CA GLY A 77 6.15 -2.59 0.28
C GLY A 77 5.89 -4.08 0.47
N LEU A 78 4.96 -4.44 1.36
CA LEU A 78 4.52 -5.83 1.54
C LEU A 78 3.83 -6.37 0.29
N PHE A 79 3.11 -5.53 -0.46
CA PHE A 79 2.54 -5.93 -1.75
C PHE A 79 3.61 -6.35 -2.75
N ILE A 80 4.71 -5.60 -2.85
CA ILE A 80 5.85 -5.98 -3.69
C ILE A 80 6.46 -7.30 -3.23
N ASN A 81 6.62 -7.51 -1.92
CA ASN A 81 7.09 -8.79 -1.38
C ASN A 81 6.15 -9.94 -1.74
N GLY A 82 4.83 -9.71 -1.72
CA GLY A 82 3.82 -10.68 -2.15
C GLY A 82 3.94 -11.03 -3.63
N ILE A 83 4.13 -10.03 -4.51
CA ILE A 83 4.37 -10.25 -5.95
C ILE A 83 5.64 -11.07 -6.15
N GLN A 84 6.73 -10.73 -5.45
CA GLN A 84 7.99 -11.49 -5.55
C GLN A 84 7.83 -12.93 -5.10
N ALA A 85 7.19 -13.15 -3.95
CA ALA A 85 6.94 -14.48 -3.40
C ALA A 85 6.06 -15.31 -4.34
N PHE A 86 4.96 -14.74 -4.83
CA PHE A 86 4.08 -15.38 -5.80
C PHE A 86 4.80 -15.72 -7.12
N SER A 87 5.72 -14.86 -7.55
CA SER A 87 6.51 -15.07 -8.77
C SER A 87 7.62 -16.11 -8.63
N GLY A 88 7.88 -16.61 -7.42
CA GLY A 88 9.06 -17.43 -7.12
C GLY A 88 10.39 -16.64 -7.15
N LYS A 89 10.35 -15.30 -7.10
CA LYS A 89 11.53 -14.43 -7.03
C LYS A 89 12.01 -14.30 -5.58
N THR A 90 13.25 -13.87 -5.39
CA THR A 90 13.81 -13.60 -4.06
C THR A 90 13.08 -12.43 -3.39
N VAL A 91 12.50 -12.69 -2.21
CA VAL A 91 11.73 -11.70 -1.46
C VAL A 91 12.67 -10.71 -0.78
N ARG A 92 12.54 -9.43 -1.12
CA ARG A 92 13.33 -8.33 -0.54
C ARG A 92 12.70 -7.84 0.76
N ARG A 93 12.89 -8.60 1.85
CA ARG A 93 12.27 -8.34 3.17
C ARG A 93 12.48 -6.93 3.73
N PHE A 94 13.58 -6.26 3.39
CA PHE A 94 13.90 -4.91 3.84
C PHE A 94 13.24 -3.80 3.00
N LEU A 95 12.64 -4.11 1.86
CA LEU A 95 12.03 -3.12 0.97
C LEU A 95 10.88 -2.33 1.65
N PRO A 96 9.94 -2.94 2.41
CA PRO A 96 8.92 -2.18 3.13
C PRO A 96 9.54 -1.19 4.12
N ILE A 97 10.57 -1.61 4.86
CA ILE A 97 11.26 -0.76 5.85
C ILE A 97 11.94 0.42 5.16
N LEU A 98 12.59 0.18 4.01
CA LEU A 98 13.21 1.23 3.22
C LEU A 98 12.17 2.26 2.73
N ILE A 99 11.03 1.81 2.22
CA ILE A 99 9.93 2.70 1.80
C ILE A 99 9.42 3.53 2.99
N ALA A 100 9.23 2.89 4.14
CA ALA A 100 8.80 3.56 5.37
C ALA A 100 9.79 4.65 5.80
N ALA A 101 11.09 4.35 5.76
CA ALA A 101 12.16 5.27 6.10
C ALA A 101 12.21 6.47 5.14
N VAL A 102 12.12 6.22 3.83
CA VAL A 102 12.09 7.27 2.80
C VAL A 102 10.87 8.19 3.00
N LEU A 103 9.68 7.61 3.20
CA LEU A 103 8.47 8.39 3.47
C LEU A 103 8.61 9.20 4.75
N THR A 104 9.11 8.60 5.83
CA THR A 104 9.30 9.30 7.10
C THR A 104 10.22 10.50 6.94
N PHE A 105 11.39 10.31 6.32
CA PHE A 105 12.36 11.39 6.11
C PHE A 105 11.81 12.49 5.20
N LEU A 106 11.17 12.11 4.08
CA LEU A 106 10.56 13.06 3.14
C LEU A 106 9.46 13.88 3.82
N ASN A 107 8.56 13.24 4.57
CA ASN A 107 7.46 13.95 5.23
C ASN A 107 7.98 14.88 6.32
N ILE A 108 8.96 14.44 7.14
CA ILE A 108 9.59 15.32 8.15
C ILE A 108 10.20 16.55 7.47
N TYR A 109 10.96 16.33 6.40
CA TYR A 109 11.60 17.41 5.66
C TYR A 109 10.59 18.42 5.11
N LEU A 110 9.54 17.93 4.43
CA LEU A 110 8.51 18.76 3.81
C LEU A 110 7.68 19.53 4.84
N ILE A 111 7.30 18.88 5.95
CA ILE A 111 6.53 19.51 7.03
C ILE A 111 7.36 20.62 7.70
N GLN A 112 8.66 20.40 7.94
CA GLN A 112 9.52 21.39 8.59
C GLN A 112 9.89 22.59 7.71
N HIS A 113 10.06 22.39 6.40
CA HIS A 113 10.58 23.45 5.52
C HIS A 113 9.49 24.18 4.73
N HIS A 114 8.48 23.47 4.23
CA HIS A 114 7.47 24.07 3.35
C HIS A 114 6.17 24.45 4.06
N HIS A 115 5.85 23.82 5.19
CA HIS A 115 4.60 24.02 5.96
C HIS A 115 3.30 23.94 5.12
N ASP A 116 3.37 23.50 3.86
CA ASP A 116 2.25 23.36 2.93
C ASP A 116 1.89 21.88 2.78
N LEU A 117 0.65 21.56 3.14
CA LEU A 117 0.10 20.22 3.03
C LEU A 117 0.12 19.72 1.58
N ARG A 118 -0.02 20.61 0.59
CA ARG A 118 -0.03 20.25 -0.82
C ARG A 118 1.31 19.63 -1.24
N MET A 119 2.42 20.21 -0.79
CA MET A 119 3.76 19.68 -1.08
C MET A 119 3.97 18.30 -0.46
N VAL A 120 3.48 18.09 0.77
CA VAL A 120 3.50 16.78 1.45
C VAL A 120 2.71 15.73 0.65
N VAL A 121 1.51 16.07 0.19
CA VAL A 121 0.67 15.18 -0.62
C VAL A 121 1.33 14.84 -1.97
N ILE A 122 1.89 15.84 -2.66
CA ILE A 122 2.59 15.63 -3.94
C ILE A 122 3.82 14.74 -3.75
N GLY A 123 4.62 14.98 -2.71
CA GLY A 123 5.79 14.15 -2.39
C GLY A 123 5.41 12.70 -2.13
N ASN A 124 4.36 12.46 -1.35
CA ASN A 124 3.84 11.12 -1.08
C ASN A 124 3.32 10.43 -2.35
N ALA A 125 2.56 11.16 -3.18
CA ALA A 125 2.05 10.64 -4.45
C ALA A 125 3.19 10.18 -5.36
N LEU A 126 4.28 10.96 -5.48
CA LEU A 126 5.45 10.59 -6.28
C LEU A 126 6.11 9.29 -5.77
N ILE A 127 6.30 9.16 -4.45
CA ILE A 127 6.85 7.93 -3.87
C ILE A 127 5.93 6.74 -4.13
N PHE A 128 4.62 6.88 -3.92
CA PHE A 128 3.66 5.82 -4.19
C PHE A 128 3.64 5.42 -5.67
N SER A 129 3.70 6.38 -6.60
CA SER A 129 3.81 6.10 -8.03
C SER A 129 5.06 5.28 -8.35
N ILE A 130 6.22 5.59 -7.76
CA ILE A 130 7.45 4.80 -7.93
C ILE A 130 7.25 3.36 -7.42
N VAL A 131 6.64 3.20 -6.25
CA VAL A 131 6.36 1.88 -5.67
C VAL A 131 5.42 1.07 -6.58
N TYR A 132 4.37 1.68 -7.10
CA TYR A 132 3.48 1.03 -8.07
C TYR A 132 4.20 0.66 -9.37
N LEU A 133 5.07 1.52 -9.91
CA LEU A 133 5.87 1.22 -11.09
C LEU A 133 6.83 0.04 -10.85
N LEU A 134 7.44 -0.04 -9.67
CA LEU A 134 8.27 -1.17 -9.28
C LEU A 134 7.45 -2.47 -9.19
N GLY A 135 6.25 -2.40 -8.62
CA GLY A 135 5.30 -3.51 -8.60
C GLY A 135 4.93 -3.98 -10.00
N ALA A 136 4.48 -3.05 -10.86
CA ALA A 136 4.09 -3.33 -12.24
C ALA A 136 5.23 -3.97 -13.04
N ARG A 137 6.46 -3.46 -12.92
CA ARG A 137 7.64 -4.05 -13.57
C ARG A 137 7.88 -5.50 -13.17
N LEU A 138 7.56 -5.89 -11.93
CA LEU A 138 7.73 -7.27 -11.48
C LEU A 138 6.70 -8.22 -12.09
N THR A 139 5.54 -7.67 -12.45
CA THR A 139 4.38 -8.34 -13.06
C THR A 139 4.53 -8.54 -14.57
N PHE A 140 5.07 -7.54 -15.30
CA PHE A 140 5.25 -7.60 -16.77
C PHE A 140 6.28 -8.62 -17.29
N GLY A 141 6.92 -9.40 -16.42
CA GLY A 141 8.01 -10.31 -16.79
C GLY A 141 7.60 -11.75 -17.10
N LYS A 142 6.31 -12.12 -17.05
CA LYS A 142 5.86 -13.52 -17.19
C LYS A 142 4.59 -13.62 -18.05
N ASP A 143 4.75 -13.71 -19.36
CA ASP A 143 3.69 -14.12 -20.29
C ASP A 143 3.48 -15.65 -20.24
N ASP A 144 3.12 -16.18 -19.07
CA ASP A 144 2.81 -17.60 -18.85
C ASP A 144 1.28 -17.84 -18.85
N GLY A 145 0.56 -17.29 -19.84
CA GLY A 145 -0.87 -17.56 -20.05
C GLY A 145 -1.77 -17.27 -18.83
N LEU A 146 -2.34 -18.30 -18.21
CA LEU A 146 -3.27 -18.20 -17.07
C LEU A 146 -2.64 -17.51 -15.84
N VAL A 147 -1.32 -17.63 -15.68
CA VAL A 147 -0.57 -16.96 -14.62
C VAL A 147 -0.45 -15.46 -14.90
N GLY A 148 -0.40 -15.05 -16.18
CA GLY A 148 -0.42 -13.65 -16.62
C GLY A 148 -1.69 -12.91 -16.20
N ASN A 149 -2.86 -13.57 -16.26
CA ASN A 149 -4.11 -13.00 -15.76
C ASN A 149 -4.13 -12.87 -14.23
N LEU A 150 -3.56 -13.83 -13.49
CA LEU A 150 -3.41 -13.75 -12.03
C LEU A 150 -2.43 -12.65 -11.61
N TYR A 151 -1.38 -12.42 -12.41
CA TYR A 151 -0.45 -11.32 -12.25
C TYR A 151 -1.12 -9.95 -12.37
N TRP A 152 -2.03 -9.80 -13.34
CA TRP A 152 -2.81 -8.58 -13.49
C TRP A 152 -3.67 -8.30 -12.26
N ILE A 153 -4.41 -9.31 -11.76
CA ILE A 153 -5.24 -9.22 -10.55
C ILE A 153 -4.41 -8.92 -9.29
N ALA A 154 -3.18 -9.42 -9.21
CA ALA A 154 -2.27 -9.14 -8.11
C ALA A 154 -1.66 -7.72 -8.16
N SER A 155 -1.75 -7.05 -9.30
CA SER A 155 -1.20 -5.70 -9.53
C SER A 155 -2.24 -4.57 -9.50
N SER A 156 -3.52 -4.92 -9.60
CA SER A 156 -4.69 -4.04 -9.44
C SER A 156 -5.12 -3.93 -7.98
#